data_AF-A0A355F0F5-F1
#
_entry.id   AF-A0A355F0F5-F1
#
_cell.length_a   1.000
_cell.length_b   1.000
_cell.length_c   1.000
_cell.angle_alpha   90.00
_cell.angle_beta   90.00
_cell.angle_gamma   90.00
#
_symmetry.space_group_name_H-M   'P 1'
#
loop_
_entity.id
_entity.type
_entity.pdbx_description
1 polymer ?
#
loop_
_entity_poly.entity_id
_entity_poly.type
_entity_poly.pdbx_seq_one_letter_code
_entity_poly.pdbx_strand_id
1 'polypeptide(L)'
;GAFDWGSKYGASGAAFGALLMLALFVCVVLHELGHSLVAQRFGIPVREIVLLPIGGVAMLGKMPRKPVQELLIAIAGPLVNVVLAIGLVFALGVRGDLPLDGSGLLALSKAAPSVETLLQWLLAANVSLFVFNLIPAFPMDGGRILRAVLAMFLGFSRGTKIAAGVGQVLALGLGLYAIFNGQILLALVAAFVFMGAGQERAVEEARTLLSTLRLGDAYNKHALTLAPGDSVHRVIDYLLTSYQPDFAVVLGGRLLGVVTRDAVLQALAAGTDDNYVTGIMNREILRLEAGLSLAEAREKLAELGVPVAAVFEGEHYLGLVNQEDINEALHIAAFLRIAQERKAGSLFAA
;
A
#
# COMPACT_ATOMS: atom_id res chain seq x y z
N GLY A 1 11.64 -30.87 -2.60
CA GLY A 1 12.26 -30.28 -1.39
C GLY A 1 13.00 -31.35 -0.62
N ALA A 2 12.83 -31.47 0.70
CA ALA A 2 13.57 -32.48 1.49
C ALA A 2 13.12 -33.93 1.24
N PHE A 3 11.82 -34.17 1.04
CA PHE A 3 11.29 -35.52 0.85
C PHE A 3 11.78 -36.20 -0.44
N ASP A 4 11.78 -35.48 -1.56
CA ASP A 4 12.22 -36.02 -2.86
C ASP A 4 13.73 -36.31 -2.92
N TRP A 5 14.55 -35.49 -2.26
CA TRP A 5 15.99 -35.75 -2.16
C TRP A 5 16.29 -36.81 -1.09
N GLY A 6 15.50 -36.85 -0.02
CA GLY A 6 15.61 -37.83 1.05
C GLY A 6 15.26 -39.26 0.60
N SER A 7 14.25 -39.40 -0.27
CA SER A 7 13.88 -40.71 -0.83
C SER A 7 14.97 -41.28 -1.76
N LYS A 8 15.75 -40.41 -2.43
CA LYS A 8 16.80 -40.80 -3.38
C LYS A 8 18.18 -41.00 -2.72
N TYR A 9 18.53 -40.15 -1.75
CA TYR A 9 19.89 -40.10 -1.17
C TYR A 9 19.90 -40.28 0.35
N GLY A 10 18.79 -40.69 0.97
CA GLY A 10 18.70 -40.91 2.41
C GLY A 10 18.75 -39.63 3.24
N ALA A 11 19.21 -39.74 4.49
CA ALA A 11 19.19 -38.62 5.44
C ALA A 11 20.01 -37.39 4.97
N SER A 12 21.13 -37.61 4.26
CA SER A 12 21.95 -36.53 3.69
C SER A 12 21.21 -35.78 2.57
N GLY A 13 20.46 -36.50 1.73
CA GLY A 13 19.57 -35.90 0.73
C GLY A 13 18.46 -35.07 1.34
N ALA A 14 17.85 -35.56 2.43
CA ALA A 14 16.82 -34.82 3.15
C ALA A 14 17.37 -33.51 3.74
N ALA A 15 18.55 -33.58 4.38
CA ALA A 15 19.26 -32.41 4.90
C ALA A 15 19.61 -31.41 3.79
N PHE A 16 20.12 -31.88 2.65
CA PHE A 16 20.39 -31.05 1.48
C PHE A 16 19.13 -30.33 0.99
N GLY A 17 18.03 -31.06 0.81
CA GLY A 17 16.78 -30.47 0.33
C GLY A 17 16.17 -29.45 1.31
N ALA A 18 16.37 -29.65 2.62
CA ALA A 18 15.98 -28.68 3.66
C ALA A 18 16.85 -27.42 3.60
N LEU A 19 18.17 -27.59 3.48
CA LEU A 19 19.12 -26.47 3.35
C LEU A 19 18.85 -25.66 2.08
N LEU A 20 18.63 -26.33 0.95
CA LEU A 20 18.28 -25.70 -0.31
C LEU A 20 17.00 -24.89 -0.17
N MET A 21 15.96 -25.45 0.46
CA MET A 21 14.70 -24.73 0.68
C MET A 21 14.91 -23.47 1.53
N LEU A 22 15.65 -23.59 2.64
CA LEU A 22 15.97 -22.46 3.50
C LEU A 22 16.73 -21.37 2.74
N ALA A 23 17.74 -21.76 1.95
CA ALA A 23 18.53 -20.83 1.16
C ALA A 23 17.69 -20.11 0.08
N LEU A 24 16.74 -20.81 -0.56
CA LEU A 24 15.79 -20.19 -1.50
C LEU A 24 14.89 -19.16 -0.81
N PHE A 25 14.39 -19.46 0.40
CA PHE A 25 13.65 -18.47 1.19
C PHE A 25 14.50 -17.25 1.54
N VAL A 26 15.78 -17.45 1.89
CA VAL A 26 16.71 -16.34 2.13
C VAL A 26 16.87 -15.48 0.87
N CYS A 27 16.95 -16.07 -0.34
CA CYS A 27 16.99 -15.28 -1.58
C CYS A 27 15.73 -14.42 -1.76
N VAL A 28 14.54 -14.98 -1.50
CA VAL A 28 13.27 -14.22 -1.55
C VAL A 28 13.25 -13.11 -0.50
N VAL A 29 13.73 -13.37 0.73
CA VAL A 29 13.83 -12.34 1.77
C VAL A 29 14.78 -11.22 1.36
N LEU A 30 15.95 -11.55 0.79
CA LEU A 30 16.91 -10.56 0.32
C LEU A 30 16.32 -9.69 -0.81
N HIS A 31 15.55 -10.30 -1.72
CA HIS A 31 14.80 -9.59 -2.75
C HIS A 31 13.82 -8.56 -2.15
N GLU A 32 12.95 -9.00 -1.23
CA GLU A 32 12.00 -8.11 -0.53
C GLU A 32 12.70 -7.03 0.30
N LEU A 33 13.86 -7.37 0.89
CA LEU A 33 14.69 -6.42 1.61
C LEU A 33 15.24 -5.33 0.68
N GLY A 34 15.57 -5.68 -0.57
CA GLY A 34 15.98 -4.72 -1.60
C GLY A 34 14.93 -3.63 -1.81
N HIS A 35 13.66 -4.03 -2.02
CA HIS A 35 12.55 -3.08 -2.09
C HIS A 35 12.42 -2.23 -0.83
N SER A 36 12.49 -2.89 0.32
CA SER A 36 12.28 -2.26 1.63
C SER A 36 13.34 -1.20 1.94
N LEU A 37 14.61 -1.48 1.65
CA LEU A 37 15.72 -0.54 1.88
C LEU A 37 15.57 0.73 1.02
N VAL A 38 15.20 0.58 -0.25
CA VAL A 38 14.98 1.73 -1.14
C VAL A 38 13.73 2.52 -0.74
N ALA A 39 12.66 1.84 -0.32
CA ALA A 39 11.45 2.48 0.19
C ALA A 39 11.74 3.31 1.46
N GLN A 40 12.49 2.74 2.41
CA GLN A 40 12.89 3.44 3.63
C GLN A 40 13.74 4.69 3.34
N ARG A 41 14.62 4.63 2.33
CA ARG A 41 15.42 5.79 1.90
C ARG A 41 14.57 6.94 1.37
N PHE A 42 13.36 6.66 0.87
CA PHE A 42 12.38 7.67 0.48
C PHE A 42 11.41 8.07 1.60
N GLY A 43 11.65 7.65 2.85
CA GLY A 43 10.78 7.96 3.98
C GLY A 43 9.42 7.25 3.92
N ILE A 44 9.38 6.09 3.25
CA ILE A 44 8.19 5.23 3.19
C ILE A 44 8.35 4.14 4.26
N PRO A 45 7.52 4.15 5.32
CA PRO A 45 7.60 3.14 6.38
C PRO A 45 7.25 1.76 5.81
N VAL A 46 8.06 0.76 6.14
CA VAL A 46 7.81 -0.66 5.84
C VAL A 46 7.36 -1.30 7.14
N ARG A 47 6.15 -1.87 7.18
CA ARG A 47 5.57 -2.43 8.42
C ARG A 47 6.05 -3.84 8.69
N GLU A 48 5.96 -4.70 7.68
CA GLU A 48 6.33 -6.11 7.77
C GLU A 48 6.65 -6.69 6.39
N ILE A 49 7.38 -7.80 6.37
CA ILE A 49 7.63 -8.62 5.18
C ILE A 49 6.96 -9.98 5.44
N VAL A 50 5.92 -10.29 4.67
CA VAL A 50 5.17 -11.54 4.79
C VAL A 50 5.66 -12.52 3.73
N LEU A 51 6.11 -13.69 4.16
CA LEU A 51 6.51 -14.77 3.26
C LEU A 51 5.33 -15.73 3.07
N LEU A 52 4.82 -15.78 1.83
CA LEU A 52 3.77 -16.68 1.40
C LEU A 52 4.38 -17.86 0.62
N PRO A 53 3.69 -19.00 0.49
CA PRO A 53 4.17 -20.12 -0.33
C PRO A 53 4.42 -19.77 -1.80
N ILE A 54 3.85 -18.66 -2.27
CA ILE A 54 3.88 -18.19 -3.67
C ILE A 54 4.92 -17.06 -3.87
N GLY A 55 5.56 -16.56 -2.80
CA GLY A 55 6.52 -15.45 -2.85
C GLY A 55 6.60 -14.64 -1.55
N GLY A 56 7.35 -13.55 -1.57
CA GLY A 56 7.36 -12.55 -0.48
C GLY A 56 6.46 -11.37 -0.84
N VAL A 57 5.89 -10.70 0.17
CA VAL A 57 5.22 -9.41 0.00
C VAL A 57 5.66 -8.47 1.11
N ALA A 58 6.38 -7.39 0.74
CA ALA A 58 6.65 -6.28 1.65
C ALA A 58 5.42 -5.36 1.80
N MET A 59 4.94 -5.19 3.03
CA MET A 59 3.81 -4.31 3.35
C MET A 59 4.29 -2.87 3.58
N LEU A 60 4.10 -2.03 2.57
CA LEU A 60 4.37 -0.59 2.62
C LEU A 60 3.26 0.15 3.38
N GLY A 61 3.64 1.01 4.32
CA GLY A 61 2.69 1.81 5.11
C GLY A 61 2.05 2.96 4.35
N LYS A 62 2.64 3.39 3.23
CA LYS A 62 2.06 4.35 2.27
C LYS A 62 2.55 4.05 0.86
N MET A 63 1.73 4.33 -0.16
CA MET A 63 2.18 4.25 -1.55
C MET A 63 3.15 5.40 -1.87
N PRO A 64 4.13 5.19 -2.78
CA PRO A 64 5.01 6.25 -3.25
C PRO A 64 4.23 7.40 -3.89
N ARG A 65 4.54 8.65 -3.52
CA ARG A 65 3.86 9.83 -4.09
C ARG A 65 4.36 10.17 -5.50
N LYS A 66 5.61 9.80 -5.83
CA LYS A 66 6.24 10.09 -7.13
C LYS A 66 6.45 8.80 -7.92
N PRO A 67 6.11 8.76 -9.24
CA PRO A 67 6.34 7.58 -10.06
C PRO A 67 7.80 7.11 -10.07
N VAL A 68 8.76 8.04 -10.03
CA VAL A 68 10.20 7.72 -9.99
C VAL A 68 10.59 6.96 -8.73
N GLN A 69 9.97 7.27 -7.58
CA GLN A 69 10.21 6.53 -6.33
C GLN A 69 9.74 5.09 -6.47
N GLU A 70 8.55 4.88 -7.04
CA GLU A 70 8.03 3.54 -7.28
C GLU A 70 8.91 2.75 -8.24
N LEU A 71 9.37 3.36 -9.34
CA LEU A 71 10.28 2.73 -10.28
C LEU A 71 11.57 2.24 -9.59
N LEU A 72 12.21 3.10 -8.80
CA LEU A 72 13.44 2.76 -8.10
C LEU A 72 13.23 1.67 -7.06
N ILE A 73 12.11 1.71 -6.34
CA ILE A 73 11.73 0.66 -5.39
C ILE A 73 11.52 -0.66 -6.15
N ALA A 74 10.73 -0.68 -7.21
CA ALA A 74 10.40 -1.89 -7.97
C ALA A 74 11.62 -2.52 -8.66
N ILE A 75 12.63 -1.73 -9.06
CA ILE A 75 13.88 -2.27 -9.62
C ILE A 75 14.82 -2.82 -8.53
N ALA A 76 14.70 -2.36 -7.29
CA ALA A 76 15.62 -2.71 -6.22
C ALA A 76 15.68 -4.21 -5.91
N GLY A 77 14.51 -4.88 -5.82
CA GLY A 77 14.45 -6.33 -5.60
C GLY A 77 15.10 -7.13 -6.73
N PRO A 78 14.70 -6.94 -8.00
CA PRO A 78 15.37 -7.56 -9.15
C PRO A 78 16.89 -7.33 -9.17
N LEU A 79 17.35 -6.13 -8.79
CA LEU A 79 18.78 -5.83 -8.72
C LEU A 79 19.51 -6.66 -7.65
N VAL A 80 18.89 -6.93 -6.50
CA VAL A 80 19.45 -7.85 -5.49
C VAL A 80 19.67 -9.23 -6.09
N ASN A 81 18.71 -9.75 -6.85
CA ASN A 81 18.83 -11.06 -7.48
C ASN A 81 19.97 -11.10 -8.51
N VAL A 82 20.17 -10.01 -9.26
CA VAL A 82 21.30 -9.87 -10.19
C VAL A 82 22.63 -9.89 -9.45
N VAL A 83 22.76 -9.15 -8.34
CA VAL A 83 23.98 -9.14 -7.53
C VAL A 83 24.27 -10.53 -6.95
N LEU A 84 23.25 -11.22 -6.44
CA LEU A 84 23.38 -12.59 -5.94
C LEU A 84 23.79 -13.56 -7.06
N ALA A 85 23.15 -13.47 -8.23
CA ALA A 85 23.49 -14.29 -9.39
C ALA A 85 24.95 -14.10 -9.83
N ILE A 86 25.41 -12.85 -9.93
CA ILE A 86 26.80 -12.52 -10.27
C ILE A 86 27.76 -13.15 -9.24
N GLY A 87 27.49 -12.97 -7.94
CA GLY A 87 28.31 -13.57 -6.88
C GLY A 87 28.37 -15.09 -6.95
N LEU A 88 27.25 -15.74 -7.26
CA LEU A 88 27.16 -17.20 -7.43
C LEU A 88 27.92 -17.70 -8.67
N VAL A 89 27.90 -16.96 -9.78
CA VAL A 89 28.71 -17.29 -10.98
C VAL A 89 30.20 -17.24 -10.63
N PHE A 90 30.65 -16.21 -9.92
CA PHE A 90 32.04 -16.12 -9.46
C PHE A 90 32.40 -17.25 -8.49
N ALA A 91 31.51 -17.58 -7.54
CA ALA A 91 31.75 -18.66 -6.56
C ALA A 91 31.84 -20.04 -7.20
N LEU A 92 31.05 -20.30 -8.24
CA LEU A 92 31.10 -21.56 -9.01
C LEU A 92 32.32 -21.64 -9.94
N GLY A 93 33.03 -20.52 -10.16
CA GLY A 93 34.17 -20.47 -11.07
C GLY A 93 33.80 -20.79 -12.52
N VAL A 94 32.53 -20.61 -12.90
CA VAL A 94 32.03 -21.00 -14.22
C VAL A 94 32.71 -20.17 -15.30
N ARG A 95 33.34 -20.85 -16.27
CA ARG A 95 33.93 -20.25 -17.47
C ARG A 95 33.17 -20.63 -18.77
N GLY A 96 32.06 -21.35 -18.67
CA GLY A 96 31.29 -21.90 -19.81
C GLY A 96 29.76 -21.74 -19.66
N ASP A 97 29.00 -22.54 -20.42
CA ASP A 97 27.54 -22.42 -20.50
C ASP A 97 26.85 -22.76 -19.17
N LEU A 98 26.05 -21.80 -18.68
CA LEU A 98 25.22 -21.99 -17.49
C LEU A 98 24.00 -22.84 -17.88
N PRO A 99 23.65 -23.90 -17.11
CA PRO A 99 22.50 -24.76 -17.36
C PRO A 99 21.18 -24.07 -16.97
N LEU A 100 20.93 -22.88 -17.54
CA LEU A 100 19.75 -22.04 -17.29
C LEU A 100 18.59 -22.38 -18.23
N ASP A 101 18.80 -23.29 -19.17
CA ASP A 101 17.78 -23.81 -20.07
C ASP A 101 17.00 -24.97 -19.44
N GLY A 102 15.85 -25.32 -20.03
CA GLY A 102 15.00 -26.40 -19.50
C GLY A 102 15.71 -27.75 -19.39
N SER A 103 16.63 -28.04 -20.32
CA SER A 103 17.51 -29.22 -20.29
C SER A 103 18.46 -29.20 -19.11
N GLY A 104 19.12 -28.07 -18.87
CA GLY A 104 20.04 -27.86 -17.76
C GLY A 104 19.37 -27.99 -16.41
N LEU A 105 18.18 -27.40 -16.24
CA LEU A 105 17.39 -27.54 -15.01
C LEU A 105 16.95 -28.98 -14.75
N LEU A 106 16.57 -29.71 -15.81
CA LEU A 106 16.22 -31.13 -15.70
C LEU A 106 17.43 -31.98 -15.31
N ALA A 107 18.60 -31.70 -15.88
CA ALA A 107 19.85 -32.36 -15.50
C ALA A 107 20.22 -32.08 -14.04
N LEU A 108 20.05 -30.83 -13.60
CA LEU A 108 20.28 -30.39 -12.23
C LEU A 108 19.35 -31.10 -11.22
N SER A 109 18.11 -31.39 -11.61
CA SER A 109 17.16 -32.16 -10.78
C SER A 109 17.57 -33.61 -10.51
N LYS A 110 18.46 -34.15 -11.35
CA LYS A 110 18.98 -35.52 -11.27
C LYS A 110 20.41 -35.57 -10.70
N ALA A 111 21.03 -34.42 -10.47
CA ALA A 111 22.39 -34.34 -9.93
C ALA A 111 22.42 -34.80 -8.47
N ALA A 112 23.55 -35.38 -8.04
CA ALA A 112 23.75 -35.77 -6.65
C ALA A 112 23.81 -34.53 -5.72
N PRO A 113 23.44 -34.67 -4.44
CA PRO A 113 23.53 -33.57 -3.48
C PRO A 113 25.00 -33.19 -3.28
N SER A 114 25.34 -31.96 -3.65
CA SER A 114 26.69 -31.40 -3.52
C SER A 114 26.61 -29.89 -3.33
N VAL A 115 27.69 -29.27 -2.84
CA VAL A 115 27.76 -27.80 -2.72
C VAL A 115 27.63 -27.14 -4.09
N GLU A 116 28.22 -27.72 -5.13
CA GLU A 116 28.09 -27.23 -6.51
C GLU A 116 26.63 -27.27 -6.98
N THR A 117 25.93 -28.38 -6.74
CA THR A 117 24.49 -28.54 -7.05
C THR A 117 23.66 -27.50 -6.31
N LEU A 118 23.97 -27.22 -5.03
CA LEU A 118 23.30 -26.18 -4.24
C LEU A 118 23.47 -24.79 -4.89
N LEU A 119 24.71 -24.42 -5.22
CA LEU A 119 25.02 -23.12 -5.81
C LEU A 119 24.39 -22.95 -7.19
N GLN A 120 24.38 -24.01 -8.02
CA GLN A 120 23.69 -24.01 -9.31
C GLN A 120 22.18 -23.83 -9.17
N TRP A 121 21.53 -24.48 -8.18
CA TRP A 121 20.11 -24.27 -7.89
C TRP A 121 19.82 -22.84 -7.43
N LEU A 122 20.66 -22.28 -6.56
CA LEU A 122 20.51 -20.89 -6.11
C LEU A 122 20.70 -19.90 -7.26
N LEU A 123 21.65 -20.15 -8.16
CA LEU A 123 21.88 -19.32 -9.34
C LEU A 123 20.65 -19.36 -10.25
N ALA A 124 20.18 -20.56 -10.60
CA ALA A 124 18.99 -20.77 -11.41
C ALA A 124 17.76 -20.09 -10.80
N ALA A 125 17.59 -20.16 -9.48
CA ALA A 125 16.49 -19.52 -8.77
C ALA A 125 16.59 -17.99 -8.82
N ASN A 126 17.75 -17.39 -8.57
CA ASN A 126 17.91 -15.93 -8.61
C ASN A 126 17.69 -15.38 -10.03
N VAL A 127 18.19 -16.07 -11.05
CA VAL A 127 17.95 -15.72 -12.47
C VAL A 127 16.46 -15.86 -12.80
N SER A 128 15.83 -16.96 -12.38
CA SER A 128 14.39 -17.16 -12.60
C SER A 128 13.57 -16.06 -11.91
N LEU A 129 13.81 -15.78 -10.63
CA LEU A 129 13.14 -14.72 -9.89
C LEU A 129 13.33 -13.36 -10.57
N PHE A 130 14.54 -13.05 -11.06
CA PHE A 130 14.80 -11.82 -11.81
C PHE A 130 13.94 -11.76 -13.09
N VAL A 131 13.96 -12.80 -13.93
CA VAL A 131 13.23 -12.82 -15.20
C VAL A 131 11.72 -12.77 -14.96
N PHE A 132 11.19 -13.58 -14.05
CA PHE A 132 9.77 -13.59 -13.72
C PHE A 132 9.32 -12.26 -13.14
N ASN A 133 10.07 -11.67 -12.19
CA ASN A 133 9.70 -10.38 -11.63
C ASN A 133 9.84 -9.23 -12.62
N LEU A 134 10.54 -9.37 -13.76
CA LEU A 134 10.60 -8.32 -14.78
C LEU A 134 9.46 -8.40 -15.82
N ILE A 135 8.62 -9.44 -15.76
CA ILE A 135 7.46 -9.56 -16.65
C ILE A 135 6.52 -8.36 -16.42
N PRO A 136 6.09 -7.64 -17.48
CA PRO A 136 5.26 -6.43 -17.36
C PRO A 136 3.79 -6.76 -17.07
N ALA A 137 3.53 -7.48 -15.99
CA ALA A 137 2.21 -7.88 -15.53
C ALA A 137 2.13 -7.87 -14.01
N PHE A 138 1.03 -7.40 -13.44
CA PHE A 138 0.77 -7.56 -12.01
C PHE A 138 0.49 -9.02 -11.67
N PRO A 139 0.85 -9.49 -10.45
CA PRO A 139 1.39 -8.74 -9.31
C PRO A 139 2.93 -8.56 -9.30
N MET A 140 3.63 -8.92 -10.38
CA MET A 140 5.10 -8.90 -10.44
C MET A 140 5.66 -7.46 -10.49
N ASP A 141 6.94 -7.30 -10.12
CA ASP A 141 7.60 -5.98 -10.09
C ASP A 141 7.61 -5.29 -11.46
N GLY A 142 7.69 -6.04 -12.55
CA GLY A 142 7.66 -5.54 -13.92
C GLY A 142 6.36 -4.83 -14.24
N GLY A 143 5.24 -5.27 -13.63
CA GLY A 143 3.97 -4.56 -13.68
C GLY A 143 4.04 -3.19 -13.00
N ARG A 144 4.70 -3.11 -11.83
CA ARG A 144 4.97 -1.85 -11.11
C ARG A 144 5.95 -0.95 -11.85
N ILE A 145 6.99 -1.51 -12.45
CA ILE A 145 7.95 -0.80 -13.31
C ILE A 145 7.21 -0.19 -14.50
N LEU A 146 6.41 -0.97 -15.22
CA LEU A 146 5.61 -0.48 -16.34
C LEU A 146 4.63 0.61 -15.89
N ARG A 147 3.90 0.38 -14.80
CA ARG A 147 2.98 1.36 -14.21
C ARG A 147 3.70 2.67 -13.87
N ALA A 148 4.85 2.60 -13.20
CA ALA A 148 5.62 3.76 -12.79
C ALA A 148 6.11 4.57 -13.99
N VAL A 149 6.64 3.90 -15.03
CA VAL A 149 7.06 4.56 -16.28
C VAL A 149 5.88 5.25 -16.96
N LEU A 150 4.74 4.55 -17.12
CA LEU A 150 3.54 5.14 -17.72
C LEU A 150 2.99 6.30 -16.88
N ALA A 151 3.04 6.20 -15.56
CA ALA A 151 2.56 7.22 -14.64
C ALA A 151 3.37 8.52 -14.70
N MET A 152 4.65 8.48 -15.15
CA MET A 152 5.44 9.69 -15.39
C MET A 152 4.84 10.57 -16.50
N PHE A 153 4.18 9.96 -17.50
CA PHE A 153 3.64 10.67 -18.65
C PHE A 153 2.11 10.84 -18.59
N LEU A 154 1.40 9.88 -17.99
CA LEU A 154 -0.06 9.77 -18.06
C LEU A 154 -0.75 9.92 -16.69
N GLY A 155 0.01 9.98 -15.60
CA GLY A 155 -0.47 9.92 -14.22
C GLY A 155 -0.81 8.49 -13.74
N PHE A 156 -0.87 8.30 -12.43
CA PHE A 156 -1.04 6.98 -11.80
C PHE A 156 -2.30 6.24 -12.24
N SER A 157 -3.47 6.91 -12.24
CA SER A 157 -4.74 6.27 -12.59
C SER A 157 -4.74 5.65 -14.00
N ARG A 158 -4.23 6.38 -15.00
CA ARG A 158 -4.11 5.86 -16.38
C ARG A 158 -3.00 4.83 -16.50
N GLY A 159 -1.86 5.05 -15.84
CA GLY A 159 -0.73 4.12 -15.82
C GLY A 159 -1.13 2.75 -15.28
N THR A 160 -1.87 2.69 -14.17
CA THR A 160 -2.36 1.43 -13.58
C THR A 160 -3.31 0.70 -14.51
N LYS A 161 -4.27 1.41 -15.14
CA LYS A 161 -5.24 0.79 -16.06
C LYS A 161 -4.55 0.14 -17.25
N ILE A 162 -3.56 0.81 -17.83
CA ILE A 162 -2.80 0.26 -18.96
C ILE A 162 -1.93 -0.92 -18.50
N ALA A 163 -1.17 -0.77 -17.42
CA ALA A 163 -0.30 -1.84 -16.92
C ALA A 163 -1.09 -3.10 -16.51
N ALA A 164 -2.23 -2.93 -15.83
CA ALA A 164 -3.14 -4.02 -15.51
C ALA A 164 -3.73 -4.67 -16.77
N GLY A 165 -4.13 -3.87 -17.76
CA GLY A 165 -4.63 -4.37 -19.04
C GLY A 165 -3.58 -5.19 -19.82
N VAL A 166 -2.35 -4.70 -19.89
CA VAL A 166 -1.21 -5.45 -20.47
C VAL A 166 -1.02 -6.78 -19.76
N GLY A 167 -1.02 -6.76 -18.42
CA GLY A 167 -0.91 -8.00 -17.63
C GLY A 167 -2.04 -8.99 -17.86
N GLN A 168 -3.29 -8.51 -17.98
CA GLN A 168 -4.46 -9.35 -18.29
C GLN A 168 -4.38 -9.96 -19.69
N VAL A 169 -3.94 -9.21 -20.69
CA VAL A 169 -3.77 -9.73 -22.06
C VAL A 169 -2.67 -10.78 -22.10
N LEU A 170 -1.52 -10.53 -21.44
CA LEU A 170 -0.43 -11.51 -21.34
C LEU A 170 -0.88 -12.78 -20.61
N ALA A 171 -1.58 -12.63 -19.48
CA ALA A 171 -2.14 -13.74 -18.72
C ALA A 171 -3.15 -14.55 -19.54
N LEU A 172 -4.03 -13.89 -20.31
CA LEU A 172 -4.98 -14.57 -21.18
C LEU A 172 -4.27 -15.38 -22.27
N GLY A 173 -3.27 -14.78 -22.93
CA GLY A 173 -2.46 -15.47 -23.95
C GLY A 173 -1.74 -16.69 -23.38
N LEU A 174 -1.12 -16.55 -22.21
CA LEU A 174 -0.45 -17.63 -21.48
C LEU A 174 -1.45 -18.73 -21.09
N GLY A 175 -2.63 -18.36 -20.59
CA GLY A 175 -3.68 -19.28 -20.17
C GLY A 175 -4.25 -20.09 -21.34
N LEU A 176 -4.51 -19.44 -22.47
CA LEU A 176 -4.93 -20.13 -23.70
C LEU A 176 -3.86 -21.12 -24.17
N TYR A 177 -2.61 -20.68 -24.26
CA TYR A 177 -1.49 -21.56 -24.59
C TYR A 177 -1.40 -22.76 -23.64
N ALA A 178 -1.53 -22.53 -22.33
CA ALA A 178 -1.48 -23.57 -21.32
C ALA A 178 -2.60 -24.60 -21.48
N ILE A 179 -3.84 -24.15 -21.74
CA ILE A 179 -5.00 -25.03 -21.94
C ILE A 179 -4.82 -25.89 -23.20
N PHE A 180 -4.40 -25.30 -24.32
CA PHE A 180 -4.19 -26.03 -25.57
C PHE A 180 -3.08 -27.08 -25.49
N ASN A 181 -2.09 -26.87 -24.62
CA ASN A 181 -0.97 -27.80 -24.40
C ASN A 181 -1.19 -28.73 -23.18
N GLY A 182 -2.36 -28.69 -22.53
CA GLY A 182 -2.67 -29.52 -21.36
C GLY A 182 -1.86 -29.17 -20.09
N GLN A 183 -1.27 -27.98 -20.02
CA GLN A 183 -0.41 -27.53 -18.92
C GLN A 183 -1.24 -26.88 -17.80
N ILE A 184 -1.95 -27.69 -17.02
CA ILE A 184 -2.89 -27.23 -15.98
C ILE A 184 -2.24 -26.25 -14.99
N LEU A 185 -1.00 -26.52 -14.55
CA LEU A 185 -0.29 -25.65 -13.62
C LEU A 185 -0.04 -24.26 -14.20
N LEU A 186 0.35 -24.17 -15.47
CA LEU A 186 0.58 -22.90 -16.15
C LEU A 186 -0.74 -22.14 -16.33
N ALA A 187 -1.84 -22.84 -16.59
CA ALA A 187 -3.17 -22.24 -16.66
C ALA A 187 -3.62 -21.65 -15.31
N LEU A 188 -3.31 -22.32 -14.19
CA LEU A 188 -3.57 -21.79 -12.85
C LEU A 188 -2.73 -20.54 -12.58
N VAL A 189 -1.43 -20.55 -12.91
CA VAL A 189 -0.56 -19.38 -12.77
C VAL A 189 -1.10 -18.21 -13.60
N ALA A 190 -1.50 -18.46 -14.85
CA ALA A 190 -2.12 -17.46 -15.72
C ALA A 190 -3.39 -16.88 -15.08
N ALA A 191 -4.26 -17.70 -14.49
CA ALA A 191 -5.45 -17.24 -13.80
C ALA A 191 -5.12 -16.34 -12.60
N PHE A 192 -4.11 -16.70 -11.78
CA PHE A 192 -3.65 -15.87 -10.67
C PHE A 192 -3.11 -14.52 -11.14
N VAL A 193 -2.31 -14.48 -12.20
CA VAL A 193 -1.80 -13.23 -12.79
C VAL A 193 -2.96 -12.37 -13.30
N PHE A 194 -3.93 -12.97 -14.00
CA PHE A 194 -5.10 -12.25 -14.51
C PHE A 194 -5.93 -11.63 -13.38
N MET A 195 -6.20 -12.39 -12.31
CA MET A 195 -6.93 -11.92 -11.13
C MET A 195 -6.15 -10.84 -10.38
N GLY A 196 -4.84 -11.02 -10.18
CA GLY A 196 -3.98 -10.06 -9.51
C GLY A 196 -3.94 -8.70 -10.24
N ALA A 197 -3.84 -8.72 -11.57
CA ALA A 197 -3.96 -7.50 -12.38
C ALA A 197 -5.32 -6.83 -12.27
N GLY A 198 -6.41 -7.61 -12.21
CA GLY A 198 -7.76 -7.09 -11.97
C GLY A 198 -7.91 -6.43 -10.60
N GLN A 199 -7.36 -7.04 -9.55
CA GLN A 199 -7.39 -6.51 -8.19
C GLN A 199 -6.64 -5.18 -8.08
N GLU A 200 -5.44 -5.07 -8.66
CA GLU A 200 -4.66 -3.83 -8.64
C GLU A 200 -5.42 -2.67 -9.29
N ARG A 201 -6.08 -2.94 -10.42
CA ARG A 201 -6.93 -1.96 -11.10
C ARG A 201 -8.12 -1.52 -10.24
N ALA A 202 -8.80 -2.46 -9.59
CA ALA A 202 -9.94 -2.18 -8.73
C ALA A 202 -9.54 -1.32 -7.52
N VAL A 203 -8.38 -1.59 -6.90
CA VAL A 203 -7.84 -0.81 -5.79
C VAL A 203 -7.55 0.63 -6.20
N GLU A 204 -6.90 0.84 -7.35
CA GLU A 204 -6.59 2.20 -7.82
C GLU A 204 -7.85 2.96 -8.29
N GLU A 205 -8.82 2.29 -8.90
CA GLU A 205 -10.11 2.90 -9.26
C GLU A 205 -10.88 3.33 -8.01
N ALA A 206 -10.99 2.46 -6.99
CA ALA A 206 -11.58 2.81 -5.70
C ALA A 206 -10.87 4.00 -5.05
N ARG A 207 -9.53 4.00 -5.05
CA ARG A 207 -8.73 5.10 -4.52
C ARG A 207 -8.96 6.42 -5.26
N THR A 208 -8.93 6.39 -6.59
CA THR A 208 -9.15 7.58 -7.42
C THR A 208 -10.53 8.16 -7.11
N LEU A 209 -11.55 7.32 -7.06
CA LEU A 209 -12.92 7.74 -6.74
C LEU A 209 -13.03 8.38 -5.35
N LEU A 210 -12.43 7.77 -4.32
CA LEU A 210 -12.42 8.33 -2.97
C LEU A 210 -11.62 9.63 -2.85
N SER A 211 -10.57 9.80 -3.66
CA SER A 211 -9.79 11.04 -3.71
C SER A 211 -10.50 12.21 -4.41
N THR A 212 -11.59 11.95 -5.16
CA THR A 212 -12.38 13.02 -5.78
C THR A 212 -13.31 13.75 -4.81
N LEU A 213 -13.51 13.21 -3.60
CA LEU A 213 -14.33 13.85 -2.57
C LEU A 213 -13.55 15.02 -1.96
N ARG A 214 -14.19 16.19 -1.95
CA ARG A 214 -13.60 17.40 -1.42
C ARG A 214 -13.91 17.53 0.06
N LEU A 215 -13.03 18.22 0.77
CA LEU A 215 -13.23 18.56 2.17
C LEU A 215 -14.52 19.36 2.40
N GLY A 216 -14.88 20.20 1.42
CA GLY A 216 -16.16 20.92 1.39
C GLY A 216 -17.41 20.03 1.35
N ASP A 217 -17.29 18.75 0.97
CA ASP A 217 -18.42 17.84 0.91
C ASP A 217 -18.67 17.13 2.26
N ALA A 218 -17.71 17.13 3.18
CA ALA A 218 -17.73 16.28 4.37
C ALA A 218 -17.32 16.95 5.70
N TYR A 219 -17.27 18.28 5.75
CA TYR A 219 -17.04 19.01 7.00
C TYR A 219 -18.33 19.12 7.83
N ASN A 220 -18.19 19.23 9.16
CA ASN A 220 -19.32 19.43 10.04
C ASN A 220 -19.84 20.88 9.93
N LYS A 221 -20.91 21.08 9.14
CA LYS A 221 -21.60 22.37 8.96
C LYS A 221 -22.31 22.88 10.22
N HIS A 222 -22.52 22.01 11.20
CA HIS A 222 -23.20 22.30 12.45
C HIS A 222 -22.26 22.13 13.65
N ALA A 223 -20.95 22.33 13.46
CA ALA A 223 -20.03 22.38 14.58
C ALA A 223 -20.52 23.46 15.56
N LEU A 224 -20.78 23.07 16.81
CA LEU A 224 -21.21 24.01 17.84
C LEU A 224 -20.15 25.10 17.99
N THR A 225 -20.57 26.35 17.85
CA THR A 225 -19.69 27.52 17.98
C THR A 225 -19.84 28.12 19.37
N LEU A 226 -18.72 28.48 19.97
CA LEU A 226 -18.64 29.14 21.26
C LEU A 226 -18.25 30.60 21.07
N ALA A 227 -18.81 31.48 21.88
CA ALA A 227 -18.37 32.86 21.98
C ALA A 227 -17.13 32.95 22.90
N PRO A 228 -16.24 33.93 22.71
CA PRO A 228 -15.05 34.11 23.57
C PRO A 228 -15.39 34.31 25.05
N GLY A 229 -16.55 34.89 25.33
CA GLY A 229 -17.04 35.14 26.69
C GLY A 229 -17.84 33.98 27.29
N ASP A 230 -17.99 32.85 26.59
CA ASP A 230 -18.65 31.69 27.16
C ASP A 230 -17.80 31.09 28.29
N SER A 231 -18.46 30.60 29.33
CA SER A 231 -17.81 29.90 30.44
C SER A 231 -17.52 28.45 30.08
N VAL A 232 -16.51 27.86 30.72
CA VAL A 232 -16.21 26.43 30.59
C VAL A 232 -17.41 25.57 31.00
N HIS A 233 -18.20 26.00 31.99
CA HIS A 233 -19.42 25.29 32.42
C HIS A 233 -20.42 25.07 31.27
N ARG A 234 -20.62 26.08 30.42
CA ARG A 234 -21.49 25.97 29.25
C ARG A 234 -20.99 24.92 28.26
N VAL A 235 -19.67 24.76 28.14
CA VAL A 235 -19.06 23.72 27.29
C VAL A 235 -19.32 22.32 27.86
N ILE A 236 -19.34 22.16 29.18
CA ILE A 236 -19.67 20.90 29.85
C ILE A 236 -21.11 20.48 29.53
N ASP A 237 -22.06 21.41 29.58
CA ASP A 237 -23.46 21.14 29.23
C ASP A 237 -23.58 20.61 27.80
N TYR A 238 -22.80 21.17 26.87
CA TYR A 238 -22.72 20.65 25.50
C TYR A 238 -22.06 19.28 25.44
N LEU A 239 -20.97 19.02 26.17
CA LEU A 239 -20.31 17.70 26.22
C LEU A 239 -21.19 16.59 26.83
N LEU A 240 -22.12 16.94 27.72
CA LEU A 240 -23.08 16.00 28.31
C LEU A 240 -24.29 15.71 27.42
N THR A 241 -24.64 16.63 26.53
CA THR A 241 -25.83 16.55 25.67
C THR A 241 -25.53 16.24 24.20
N SER A 242 -24.27 16.38 23.78
CA SER A 242 -23.78 16.16 22.42
C SER A 242 -22.56 15.26 22.42
N TYR A 243 -22.44 14.43 21.37
CA TYR A 243 -21.28 13.57 21.15
C TYR A 243 -20.12 14.28 20.43
N GLN A 244 -20.20 15.61 20.24
CA GLN A 244 -19.16 16.36 19.52
C GLN A 244 -17.93 16.61 20.41
N PRO A 245 -16.71 16.22 19.97
CA PRO A 245 -15.51 16.35 20.78
C PRO A 245 -14.87 17.75 20.76
N ASP A 246 -15.11 18.56 19.73
CA ASP A 246 -14.38 19.81 19.49
C ASP A 246 -15.30 20.99 19.15
N PHE A 247 -14.99 22.16 19.70
CA PHE A 247 -15.79 23.38 19.56
C PHE A 247 -14.98 24.51 18.94
N ALA A 248 -15.58 25.22 17.99
CA ALA A 248 -14.97 26.38 17.36
C ALA A 248 -15.30 27.66 18.13
N VAL A 249 -14.29 28.44 18.51
CA VAL A 249 -14.47 29.74 19.16
C VAL A 249 -14.50 30.81 18.08
N VAL A 250 -15.64 31.46 17.90
CA VAL A 250 -15.88 32.40 16.79
C VAL A 250 -16.31 33.76 17.32
N LEU A 251 -15.74 34.84 16.78
CA LEU A 251 -16.17 36.22 17.04
C LEU A 251 -16.36 36.96 15.72
N GLY A 252 -17.57 37.47 15.48
CA GLY A 252 -17.88 38.22 14.26
C GLY A 252 -17.62 37.43 12.97
N GLY A 253 -17.85 36.11 12.99
CA GLY A 253 -17.62 35.22 11.84
C GLY A 253 -16.15 34.85 11.59
N ARG A 254 -15.22 35.29 12.45
CA ARG A 254 -13.81 34.88 12.40
C ARG A 254 -13.53 33.84 13.48
N LEU A 255 -12.85 32.78 13.08
CA LEU A 255 -12.34 31.76 14.00
C LEU A 255 -11.18 32.35 14.82
N LEU A 256 -11.29 32.25 16.14
CA LEU A 256 -10.25 32.70 17.09
C LEU A 256 -9.47 31.53 17.70
N GLY A 257 -10.11 30.38 17.83
CA GLY A 257 -9.55 29.23 18.55
C GLY A 257 -10.42 27.98 18.41
N VAL A 258 -9.89 26.84 18.82
CA VAL A 258 -10.64 25.58 18.99
C VAL A 258 -10.47 25.12 20.43
N VAL A 259 -11.56 24.67 21.03
CA VAL A 259 -11.56 24.01 22.34
C VAL A 259 -11.82 22.53 22.12
N THR A 260 -10.86 21.70 22.50
CA THR A 260 -11.00 20.24 22.45
C THR A 260 -11.53 19.72 23.78
N ARG A 261 -12.18 18.55 23.75
CA ARG A 261 -12.64 17.85 24.95
C ARG A 261 -11.52 17.66 25.98
N ASP A 262 -10.34 17.28 25.54
CA ASP A 262 -9.20 17.05 26.44
C ASP A 262 -8.78 18.33 27.17
N ALA A 263 -8.81 19.48 26.49
CA ALA A 263 -8.51 20.78 27.10
C ALA A 263 -9.54 21.14 28.18
N VAL A 264 -10.82 20.85 27.96
CA VAL A 264 -11.88 21.06 28.95
C VAL A 264 -11.68 20.15 30.17
N LEU A 265 -11.41 18.86 29.96
CA LEU A 265 -11.19 17.90 31.05
C LEU A 265 -9.95 18.25 31.88
N GLN A 266 -8.88 18.72 31.25
CA GLN A 266 -7.69 19.20 31.96
C GLN A 266 -7.97 20.46 32.78
N ALA A 267 -8.75 21.41 32.25
CA ALA A 267 -9.13 22.63 32.97
C ALA A 267 -10.00 22.33 34.20
N LEU A 268 -10.88 21.32 34.12
CA LEU A 268 -11.68 20.86 35.25
C LEU A 268 -10.82 20.17 36.31
N ALA A 269 -9.88 19.31 35.90
CA ALA A 269 -8.95 18.65 36.81
C ALA A 269 -8.05 19.64 37.56
N ALA A 270 -7.75 20.79 36.95
CA ALA A 270 -6.97 21.87 37.56
C ALA A 270 -7.78 22.73 38.57
N GLY A 271 -9.09 22.51 38.73
CA GLY A 271 -9.93 23.23 39.70
C GLY A 271 -10.22 24.68 39.32
N THR A 272 -10.13 25.02 38.03
CA THR A 272 -10.38 26.38 37.51
C THR A 272 -11.78 26.48 36.88
N ASP A 273 -12.82 26.44 37.71
CA ASP A 273 -14.21 26.37 37.25
C ASP A 273 -14.76 27.68 36.63
N ASP A 274 -14.15 28.83 36.94
CA ASP A 274 -14.58 30.17 36.45
C ASP A 274 -13.84 30.67 35.21
N ASN A 275 -13.07 29.81 34.54
CA ASN A 275 -12.35 30.22 33.34
C ASN A 275 -13.29 30.43 32.15
N TYR A 276 -12.98 31.45 31.36
CA TYR A 276 -13.58 31.67 30.05
C TYR A 276 -12.96 30.72 29.02
N VAL A 277 -13.74 30.40 27.99
CA VAL A 277 -13.32 29.63 26.81
C VAL A 277 -12.01 30.14 26.21
N THR A 278 -11.75 31.46 26.23
CA THR A 278 -10.50 32.07 25.76
C THR A 278 -9.24 31.62 26.49
N GLY A 279 -9.36 31.15 27.73
CA GLY A 279 -8.24 30.68 28.54
C GLY A 279 -7.79 29.26 28.21
N ILE A 280 -8.68 28.45 27.64
CA ILE A 280 -8.42 27.03 27.32
C ILE A 280 -8.38 26.75 25.82
N MET A 281 -8.73 27.73 24.98
CA MET A 281 -8.73 27.56 23.52
C MET A 281 -7.31 27.46 22.96
N ASN A 282 -7.10 26.51 22.04
CA ASN A 282 -5.92 26.46 21.22
C ASN A 282 -6.07 27.44 20.04
N ARG A 283 -5.07 28.30 19.83
CA ARG A 283 -5.02 29.29 18.75
C ARG A 283 -4.21 28.80 17.55
N GLU A 284 -3.34 27.81 17.73
CA GLU A 284 -2.55 27.20 16.67
C GLU A 284 -3.37 26.09 16.01
N ILE A 285 -4.21 26.49 15.04
CA ILE A 285 -5.11 25.57 14.35
C ILE A 285 -4.59 25.32 12.94
N LEU A 286 -4.59 24.05 12.55
CA LEU A 286 -4.32 23.68 11.17
C LEU A 286 -5.46 24.19 10.26
N ARG A 287 -5.12 25.09 9.34
CA ARG A 287 -6.04 25.60 8.32
C ARG A 287 -5.99 24.73 7.07
N LEU A 288 -7.14 24.22 6.65
CA LEU A 288 -7.32 23.45 5.42
C LEU A 288 -8.31 24.15 4.50
N GLU A 289 -8.06 24.12 3.19
CA GLU A 289 -8.98 24.66 2.20
C GLU A 289 -10.08 23.65 1.85
N ALA A 290 -11.31 24.12 1.65
CA ALA A 290 -12.47 23.30 1.28
C ALA A 290 -12.29 22.56 -0.05
N GLY A 291 -11.44 23.09 -0.94
CA GLY A 291 -11.10 22.47 -2.22
C GLY A 291 -10.13 21.28 -2.12
N LEU A 292 -9.51 21.07 -0.95
CA LEU A 292 -8.57 19.98 -0.71
C LEU A 292 -9.30 18.63 -0.72
N SER A 293 -8.65 17.55 -1.16
CA SER A 293 -9.29 16.23 -1.10
C SER A 293 -9.36 15.70 0.35
N LEU A 294 -10.36 14.88 0.66
CA LEU A 294 -10.47 14.22 1.97
C LEU A 294 -9.22 13.38 2.30
N ALA A 295 -8.64 12.74 1.28
CA ALA A 295 -7.43 11.93 1.44
C ALA A 295 -6.20 12.78 1.85
N GLU A 296 -6.01 13.93 1.23
CA GLU A 296 -4.92 14.87 1.58
C GLU A 296 -5.15 15.53 2.94
N ALA A 297 -6.41 15.84 3.29
CA ALA A 297 -6.77 16.42 4.58
C ALA A 297 -6.41 15.45 5.72
N ARG A 298 -6.77 14.17 5.56
CA ARG A 298 -6.41 13.08 6.49
C ARG A 298 -4.89 12.92 6.62
N GLU A 299 -4.17 12.97 5.50
CA GLU A 299 -2.71 12.83 5.51
C GLU A 299 -2.03 13.99 6.26
N LYS A 300 -2.48 15.23 6.05
CA LYS A 300 -1.97 16.40 6.79
C LYS A 300 -2.24 16.33 8.29
N LEU A 301 -3.44 15.91 8.69
CA LEU A 301 -3.78 15.71 10.11
C LEU A 301 -2.88 14.63 10.76
N ALA A 302 -2.66 13.52 10.05
CA ALA A 302 -1.80 12.44 10.54
C ALA A 302 -0.31 12.82 10.58
N GLU A 303 0.18 13.58 9.60
CA GLU A 303 1.59 14.02 9.51
C GLU A 303 1.95 15.02 10.62
N LEU A 304 1.04 15.94 10.93
CA LEU A 304 1.24 16.96 11.97
C LEU A 304 0.80 16.49 13.37
N GLY A 305 0.17 15.31 13.48
CA GLY A 305 -0.32 14.76 14.75
C GLY A 305 -1.39 15.63 15.42
N VAL A 306 -2.12 16.43 14.64
CA VAL A 306 -3.15 17.33 15.15
C VAL A 306 -4.51 16.63 15.08
N PRO A 307 -5.33 16.65 16.16
CA PRO A 307 -6.60 15.93 16.19
C PRO A 307 -7.69 16.57 15.31
N VAL A 308 -7.64 17.90 15.14
CA VAL A 308 -8.69 18.70 14.48
C VAL A 308 -8.09 19.79 13.60
N ALA A 309 -8.74 20.06 12.47
CA ALA A 309 -8.42 21.15 11.58
C ALA A 309 -9.65 22.04 11.31
N ALA A 310 -9.39 23.31 11.00
CA ALA A 310 -10.40 24.24 10.57
C ALA A 310 -10.45 24.33 9.04
N VAL A 311 -11.66 24.25 8.49
CA VAL A 311 -11.95 24.26 7.06
C VAL A 311 -12.33 25.67 6.62
N PHE A 312 -11.70 26.16 5.56
CA PHE A 312 -11.91 27.49 5.02
C PHE A 312 -12.22 27.45 3.52
N GLU A 313 -13.04 28.39 3.07
CA GLU A 313 -13.20 28.72 1.65
C GLU A 313 -12.75 30.17 1.44
N GLY A 314 -11.57 30.34 0.86
CA GLY A 314 -10.87 31.62 0.90
C GLY A 314 -10.64 32.07 2.34
N GLU A 315 -11.11 33.27 2.69
CA GLU A 315 -11.02 33.83 4.05
C GLU A 315 -12.20 33.48 4.96
N HIS A 316 -13.22 32.77 4.44
CA HIS A 316 -14.41 32.42 5.20
C HIS A 316 -14.23 31.09 5.93
N TYR A 317 -14.48 31.10 7.24
CA TYR A 317 -14.50 29.89 8.06
C TYR A 317 -15.79 29.10 7.82
N LEU A 318 -15.66 27.81 7.49
CA LEU A 318 -16.80 26.94 7.22
C LEU A 318 -17.15 25.99 8.38
N GLY A 319 -16.14 25.43 9.05
CA GLY A 319 -16.36 24.43 10.08
C GLY A 319 -15.07 23.75 10.55
N LEU A 320 -15.23 22.78 11.45
CA LEU A 320 -14.15 21.90 11.90
C LEU A 320 -14.26 20.53 11.24
N VAL A 321 -13.12 19.84 11.19
CA VAL A 321 -13.01 18.46 10.74
C VAL A 321 -11.96 17.73 11.56
N ASN A 322 -12.31 16.56 12.10
CA ASN A 322 -11.37 15.67 12.78
C ASN A 322 -11.10 14.41 11.92
N GLN A 323 -10.22 13.52 12.40
CA GLN A 323 -9.92 12.28 11.68
C GLN A 323 -11.11 11.31 11.59
N GLU A 324 -11.97 11.27 12.60
CA GLU A 324 -13.14 10.40 12.65
C GLU A 324 -14.17 10.81 11.59
N ASP A 325 -14.47 12.11 11.49
CA ASP A 325 -15.35 12.71 10.49
C ASP A 325 -14.91 12.34 9.06
N ILE A 326 -13.60 12.46 8.79
CA ILE A 326 -13.04 12.14 7.46
C ILE A 326 -13.17 10.64 7.18
N ASN A 327 -12.88 9.78 8.17
CA ASN A 327 -13.00 8.34 8.00
C ASN A 327 -14.45 7.93 7.75
N GLU A 328 -15.39 8.46 8.53
CA GLU A 328 -16.82 8.19 8.37
C GLU A 328 -17.33 8.67 7.01
N ALA A 329 -16.95 9.87 6.59
CA ALA A 329 -17.28 10.40 5.27
C ALA A 329 -16.77 9.51 4.13
N LEU A 330 -15.52 9.06 4.22
CA LEU A 330 -14.93 8.15 3.23
C LEU A 330 -15.68 6.80 3.20
N HIS A 331 -16.06 6.26 4.37
CA HIS A 331 -16.84 5.03 4.48
C HIS A 331 -18.24 5.16 3.87
N ILE A 332 -18.97 6.23 4.21
CA ILE A 332 -20.31 6.49 3.69
C ILE A 332 -20.26 6.71 2.17
N ALA A 333 -19.29 7.49 1.69
CA ALA A 333 -19.15 7.74 0.26
C ALA A 333 -18.80 6.46 -0.53
N ALA A 334 -17.95 5.59 0.03
CA ALA A 334 -17.70 4.27 -0.54
C ALA A 334 -18.99 3.45 -0.67
N PHE A 335 -19.83 3.44 0.39
CA PHE A 335 -21.07 2.67 0.43
C PHE A 335 -22.14 3.21 -0.53
N LEU A 336 -22.38 4.53 -0.54
CA LEU A 336 -23.34 5.17 -1.45
C LEU A 336 -23.00 4.91 -2.91
N ARG A 337 -21.71 4.83 -3.25
CA ARG A 337 -21.25 4.54 -4.61
C ARG A 337 -21.51 3.08 -5.00
N ILE A 338 -21.22 2.10 -4.12
CA ILE A 338 -21.55 0.68 -4.36
C ILE A 338 -23.06 0.51 -4.60
N ALA A 339 -23.88 1.23 -3.83
CA ALA A 339 -25.33 1.24 -4.02
C ALA A 339 -25.74 1.84 -5.38
N GLN A 340 -25.11 2.93 -5.81
CA GLN A 340 -25.34 3.54 -7.13
C GLN A 340 -24.93 2.61 -8.29
N GLU A 341 -23.78 1.95 -8.19
CA GLU A 341 -23.30 0.99 -9.21
C GLU A 341 -24.20 -0.23 -9.32
N ARG A 342 -24.68 -0.78 -8.19
CA ARG A 342 -25.69 -1.86 -8.22
C ARG A 342 -26.97 -1.43 -8.91
N LYS A 343 -27.42 -0.19 -8.65
CA LYS A 343 -28.64 0.38 -9.23
C LYS A 343 -28.48 0.64 -10.74
N ALA A 344 -27.32 1.12 -11.16
CA ALA A 344 -26.98 1.27 -12.58
C ALA A 344 -26.85 -0.10 -13.28
N GLY A 345 -26.19 -1.07 -12.67
CA GLY A 345 -26.10 -2.44 -13.18
C GLY A 345 -27.44 -3.13 -13.31
N SER A 346 -28.39 -2.90 -12.37
CA SER A 346 -29.75 -3.43 -12.49
C SER A 346 -30.58 -2.77 -13.60
N LEU A 347 -30.25 -1.53 -13.99
CA LEU A 347 -30.92 -0.82 -15.08
C LEU A 347 -30.42 -1.26 -16.48
N PHE A 348 -29.24 -1.84 -16.57
CA PHE A 348 -28.71 -2.43 -17.82
C PHE A 348 -29.00 -3.92 -17.95
N ALA A 349 -29.49 -4.58 -16.88
CA ALA A 349 -29.86 -6.00 -16.85
C ALA A 349 -31.38 -6.25 -16.93
N ALA A 350 -32.18 -5.18 -17.05
CA ALA A 350 -33.63 -5.21 -17.23
C ALA A 350 -34.00 -4.67 -18.63
#